data_AF-A0E8E5-F1
#
_entry.id   AF-A0E8E5-F1
#
_cell.length_a   1.000
_cell.length_b   1.000
_cell.length_c   1.000
_cell.angle_alpha   90.00
_cell.angle_beta   90.00
_cell.angle_gamma   90.00
#
_symmetry.space_group_name_H-M   'P 1'
#
loop_
_entity.id
_entity.type
_entity.pdbx_description
1 polymer ?
#
loop_
_entity_poly.entity_id
_entity_poly.type
_entity_poly.pdbx_seq_one_letter_code
_entity_poly.pdbx_strand_id
1 'polypeptide(L)'
;MQKSKLKPQFAVLSVIKKFCEVHNYESEAIRIKKPIINNKINDNLDQQSVQVLQLSDELFDKVLAASYYLSFDLLRQACLCILACQIYIDDNENDIERARKQYGLSEITPEQENEAITKNRPVFEQLQKQFFEMLKQFEDEQEEKLKLQQQLQ
;
A
#
# COMPACT_ATOMS: atom_id res chain seq x y z
N MET A 1 35.55 -24.80 5.73
CA MET A 1 34.63 -23.74 6.20
C MET A 1 33.36 -24.40 6.71
N GLN A 2 33.14 -24.44 8.02
CA GLN A 2 31.91 -24.99 8.61
C GLN A 2 30.78 -23.98 8.44
N LYS A 3 29.77 -24.31 7.62
CA LYS A 3 28.49 -23.60 7.62
C LYS A 3 27.77 -23.98 8.91
N SER A 4 27.91 -23.15 9.93
CA SER A 4 27.08 -23.19 11.14
C SER A 4 25.61 -23.14 10.71
N LYS A 5 24.90 -24.26 10.80
CA LYS A 5 23.45 -24.29 10.66
C LYS A 5 22.88 -23.57 11.88
N LEU A 6 22.53 -22.30 11.70
CA LEU A 6 21.82 -21.53 12.73
C LEU A 6 20.60 -22.34 13.16
N LYS A 7 20.44 -22.54 14.48
CA LYS A 7 19.26 -23.21 15.01
C LYS A 7 18.01 -22.41 14.62
N PRO A 8 16.93 -23.07 14.15
CA PRO A 8 15.73 -22.40 13.63
C PRO A 8 15.08 -21.45 14.66
N GLN A 9 15.28 -21.72 15.95
CA GLN A 9 14.81 -20.89 17.07
C GLN A 9 15.30 -19.43 17.05
N PHE A 10 16.41 -19.12 16.35
CA PHE A 10 16.95 -17.76 16.28
C PHE A 10 16.80 -17.11 14.89
N ALA A 11 16.09 -17.75 13.96
CA ALA A 11 15.96 -17.26 12.60
C ALA A 11 15.34 -15.85 12.55
N VAL A 12 14.26 -15.63 13.32
CA VAL A 12 13.56 -14.33 13.39
C VAL A 12 14.48 -13.22 13.90
N LEU A 13 15.13 -13.44 15.06
CA LEU A 13 16.06 -12.46 15.63
C LEU A 13 17.24 -12.17 14.70
N SER A 14 17.70 -13.17 13.95
CA SER A 14 18.78 -13.00 12.98
C SER A 14 18.36 -12.14 11.80
N VAL A 15 17.12 -12.27 11.32
CA VAL A 15 16.56 -11.40 10.29
C VAL A 15 16.42 -9.98 10.80
N ILE A 16 15.87 -9.78 12.00
CA ILE A 16 15.70 -8.44 12.59
C ILE A 16 17.07 -7.78 12.77
N LYS A 17 18.04 -8.51 13.33
CA LYS A 17 19.41 -8.03 13.46
C LYS A 17 19.98 -7.62 12.11
N LYS A 18 19.88 -8.49 11.09
CA LYS A 18 20.36 -8.20 9.73
C LYS A 18 19.66 -6.97 9.13
N PHE A 19 18.36 -6.82 9.37
CA PHE A 19 17.60 -5.65 8.93
C PHE A 19 18.15 -4.37 9.55
N CYS A 20 18.47 -4.36 10.85
CA CYS A 20 19.12 -3.20 11.47
C CYS A 20 20.53 -2.96 10.90
N GLU A 21 21.32 -4.02 10.74
CA GLU A 21 22.71 -3.94 10.26
C GLU A 21 22.82 -3.35 8.85
N VAL A 22 21.96 -3.76 7.90
CA VAL A 22 22.02 -3.24 6.53
C VAL A 22 21.65 -1.76 6.43
N HIS A 23 20.88 -1.25 7.40
CA HIS A 23 20.50 0.17 7.50
C HIS A 23 21.40 0.95 8.46
N ASN A 24 22.52 0.35 8.91
CA ASN A 24 23.43 0.96 9.89
C ASN A 24 22.75 1.44 11.18
N TYR A 25 21.63 0.80 11.57
CA TYR A 25 20.81 1.21 12.71
C TYR A 25 20.19 2.62 12.59
N GLU A 26 20.23 3.22 11.40
CA GLU A 26 19.67 4.54 11.12
C GLU A 26 18.26 4.41 10.52
N SER A 27 17.27 5.03 11.15
CA SER A 27 15.87 5.00 10.70
C SER A 27 15.68 5.69 9.34
N GLU A 28 16.43 6.76 9.09
CA GLU A 28 16.36 7.57 7.86
C GLU A 28 16.86 6.83 6.61
N ALA A 29 17.65 5.77 6.81
CA ALA A 29 18.14 4.93 5.71
C ALA A 29 17.01 4.07 5.10
N ILE A 30 15.95 3.79 5.86
CA ILE A 30 14.84 2.94 5.44
C ILE A 30 13.85 3.79 4.64
N ARG A 31 13.66 3.47 3.36
CA ARG A 31 12.76 4.24 2.48
C ARG A 31 11.55 3.41 2.11
N ILE A 32 10.37 3.91 2.50
CA ILE A 32 9.08 3.29 2.24
C ILE A 32 8.17 4.35 1.62
N LYS A 33 7.72 4.13 0.38
CA LYS A 33 6.77 5.03 -0.29
C LYS A 33 5.35 4.78 0.20
N LYS A 34 4.64 5.87 0.45
CA LYS A 34 3.23 5.89 0.83
C LYS A 34 2.53 7.05 0.11
N PRO A 35 1.42 6.82 -0.61
CA PRO A 35 0.82 5.52 -0.90
C PRO A 35 1.73 4.64 -1.76
N ILE A 36 1.43 3.34 -1.83
CA ILE A 36 2.07 2.42 -2.78
C ILE A 36 1.64 2.83 -4.19
N ILE A 37 2.60 2.90 -5.10
CA ILE A 37 2.39 3.44 -6.44
C ILE A 37 2.22 2.36 -7.52
N ASN A 38 2.63 1.12 -7.24
CA ASN A 38 2.50 -0.02 -8.15
C ASN A 38 2.79 -1.33 -7.41
N ASN A 39 2.66 -2.46 -8.11
CA ASN A 39 2.96 -3.80 -7.58
C ASN A 39 4.46 -4.18 -7.53
N LYS A 40 5.37 -3.30 -7.96
CA LYS A 40 6.82 -3.57 -7.98
C LYS A 40 7.46 -3.15 -6.67
N ILE A 41 7.91 -4.12 -5.88
CA ILE A 41 8.42 -3.83 -4.53
C ILE A 41 9.59 -2.84 -4.50
N ASN A 42 10.53 -2.93 -5.45
CA ASN A 42 11.70 -2.05 -5.50
C ASN A 42 11.36 -0.58 -5.80
N ASP A 43 10.17 -0.30 -6.34
CA ASP A 43 9.71 1.07 -6.56
C ASP A 43 9.13 1.68 -5.28
N ASN A 44 8.76 0.85 -4.30
CA ASN A 44 8.05 1.24 -3.08
C ASN A 44 8.87 1.06 -1.79
N LEU A 45 9.87 0.19 -1.81
CA LEU A 45 10.72 -0.14 -0.66
C LEU A 45 12.19 -0.11 -1.10
N ASP A 46 13.08 0.38 -0.24
CA ASP A 46 14.51 0.37 -0.53
C ASP A 46 15.05 -1.06 -0.77
N GLN A 47 16.07 -1.15 -1.60
CA GLN A 47 16.61 -2.44 -2.04
C GLN A 47 17.20 -3.27 -0.89
N GLN A 48 17.75 -2.63 0.15
CA GLN A 48 18.38 -3.33 1.27
C GLN A 48 17.32 -4.04 2.12
N SER A 49 16.23 -3.34 2.43
CA SER A 49 15.03 -3.89 3.06
C SER A 49 14.47 -5.07 2.25
N VAL A 50 14.33 -4.92 0.92
CA VAL A 50 13.84 -6.00 0.05
C VAL A 50 14.72 -7.25 0.15
N GLN A 51 16.04 -7.10 0.06
CA GLN A 51 16.97 -8.23 0.11
C GLN A 51 16.93 -8.97 1.46
N VAL A 52 16.73 -8.25 2.57
CA VAL A 52 16.62 -8.88 3.89
C VAL A 52 15.29 -9.61 4.06
N LEU A 53 14.22 -9.06 3.49
CA LEU A 53 12.86 -9.56 3.64
C LEU A 53 12.42 -10.56 2.54
N GLN A 54 13.33 -10.96 1.65
CA GLN A 54 13.16 -12.13 0.79
C GLN A 54 13.26 -13.43 1.61
N LEU A 55 12.16 -13.76 2.28
CA LEU A 55 12.04 -14.87 3.22
C LEU A 55 11.01 -15.88 2.71
N SER A 56 11.00 -17.08 3.28
CA SER A 56 9.86 -17.99 3.13
C SER A 56 8.65 -17.44 3.89
N ASP A 57 7.43 -17.73 3.43
CA ASP A 57 6.18 -17.25 4.04
C ASP A 57 6.13 -17.49 5.55
N GLU A 58 6.48 -18.71 6.00
CA GLU A 58 6.49 -19.06 7.43
C GLU A 58 7.45 -18.18 8.27
N LEU A 59 8.60 -17.81 7.72
CA LEU A 59 9.57 -16.97 8.42
C LEU A 59 9.17 -15.49 8.33
N PHE A 60 8.63 -15.06 7.18
CA PHE A 60 8.09 -13.73 6.97
C PHE A 60 6.99 -13.41 7.98
N ASP A 61 6.02 -14.31 8.15
CA ASP A 61 4.91 -14.16 9.10
C ASP A 61 5.42 -14.01 10.54
N LYS A 62 6.42 -14.81 10.93
CA LYS A 62 7.04 -14.71 12.26
C LYS A 62 7.80 -13.40 12.45
N VAL A 63 8.46 -12.90 11.42
CA VAL A 63 9.15 -11.59 11.45
C VAL A 63 8.15 -10.45 11.55
N LEU A 64 7.05 -10.50 10.79
CA LEU A 64 5.97 -9.53 10.89
C LEU A 64 5.35 -9.54 12.30
N ALA A 65 5.00 -10.70 12.84
CA ALA A 65 4.47 -10.82 14.20
C ALA A 65 5.45 -10.30 15.26
N ALA A 66 6.74 -10.59 15.12
CA ALA A 66 7.78 -10.06 16.00
C ALA A 66 7.90 -8.54 15.90
N SER A 67 7.72 -7.94 14.71
CA SER A 67 7.73 -6.48 14.55
C SER A 67 6.59 -5.80 15.30
N TYR A 68 5.41 -6.43 15.39
CA TYR A 68 4.32 -5.96 16.25
C TYR A 68 4.66 -6.10 17.73
N TYR A 69 5.13 -7.28 18.14
CA TYR A 69 5.47 -7.55 19.53
C TYR A 69 6.54 -6.59 20.08
N LEU A 70 7.57 -6.30 19.28
CA LEU A 70 8.67 -5.41 19.65
C LEU A 70 8.36 -3.92 19.42
N SER A 71 7.18 -3.58 18.89
CA SER A 71 6.84 -2.21 18.45
C SER A 71 7.88 -1.61 17.48
N PHE A 72 8.43 -2.45 16.59
CA PHE A 72 9.42 -2.01 15.60
C PHE A 72 8.72 -1.51 14.34
N ASP A 73 8.30 -0.24 14.38
CA ASP A 73 7.41 0.35 13.38
C ASP A 73 7.94 0.32 11.94
N LEU A 74 9.22 0.61 11.72
CA LEU A 74 9.77 0.65 10.36
C LEU A 74 9.87 -0.75 9.73
N LEU A 75 10.30 -1.75 10.50
CA LEU A 75 10.28 -3.14 10.06
C LEU A 75 8.86 -3.60 9.75
N ARG A 76 7.90 -3.28 10.64
CA ARG A 76 6.48 -3.57 10.42
C ARG A 76 5.99 -2.96 9.12
N GLN A 77 6.29 -1.69 8.88
CA GLN A 77 5.89 -0.99 7.66
C GLN A 77 6.55 -1.56 6.41
N ALA A 78 7.81 -1.98 6.47
CA ALA A 78 8.49 -2.63 5.35
C ALA A 78 7.84 -3.97 5.01
N CYS A 79 7.50 -4.80 6.02
CA CYS A 79 6.74 -6.02 5.82
C CYS A 79 5.35 -5.75 5.22
N LEU A 80 4.63 -4.76 5.74
CA LEU A 80 3.31 -4.37 5.20
C LEU A 80 3.43 -3.85 3.76
N CYS A 81 4.50 -3.15 3.41
CA CYS A 81 4.76 -2.69 2.04
C CYS A 81 4.90 -3.88 1.07
N ILE A 82 5.58 -4.95 1.49
CA ILE A 82 5.73 -6.18 0.69
C ILE A 82 4.36 -6.82 0.45
N LEU A 83 3.56 -7.00 1.51
CA LEU A 83 2.22 -7.58 1.39
C LEU A 83 1.32 -6.70 0.50
N ALA A 84 1.34 -5.39 0.72
CA ALA A 84 0.51 -4.47 -0.03
C ALA A 84 0.90 -4.39 -1.52
N CYS A 85 2.19 -4.56 -1.88
CA CYS A 85 2.59 -4.70 -3.28
C CYS A 85 2.05 -5.99 -3.92
N GLN A 86 1.92 -7.09 -3.18
CA GLN A 86 1.37 -8.36 -3.69
C GLN A 86 -0.14 -8.29 -3.96
N ILE A 87 -0.86 -7.51 -3.15
CA ILE A 87 -2.31 -7.29 -3.30
C ILE A 87 -2.65 -6.00 -4.05
N TYR A 88 -1.66 -5.31 -4.63
CA TYR A 88 -1.89 -4.10 -5.40
C TYR A 88 -2.69 -4.42 -6.67
N ILE A 89 -3.77 -3.68 -6.86
CA ILE A 89 -4.66 -3.76 -8.02
C ILE A 89 -4.76 -2.35 -8.57
N ASP A 90 -4.28 -2.16 -9.81
CA ASP A 90 -4.43 -0.89 -10.51
C ASP A 90 -5.82 -0.78 -11.14
N ASP A 91 -6.19 0.40 -11.61
CA ASP A 91 -7.48 0.68 -12.24
C ASP A 91 -7.66 0.11 -13.66
N ASN A 92 -6.76 -0.77 -14.08
CA ASN A 92 -6.81 -1.41 -15.40
C ASN A 92 -7.58 -2.75 -15.34
N GLU A 93 -8.33 -3.04 -16.41
CA GLU A 93 -9.17 -4.26 -16.51
C GLU A 93 -8.38 -5.56 -16.31
N ASN A 94 -7.13 -5.60 -16.78
CA ASN A 94 -6.28 -6.79 -16.67
C ASN A 94 -5.92 -7.12 -15.21
N ASP A 95 -5.61 -6.10 -14.40
CA ASP A 95 -5.28 -6.25 -12.99
C ASP A 95 -6.53 -6.63 -12.18
N ILE A 96 -7.68 -6.07 -12.53
CA ILE A 96 -8.97 -6.43 -11.94
C ILE A 96 -9.32 -7.89 -12.24
N GLU A 97 -9.20 -8.34 -13.49
CA GLU A 97 -9.42 -9.73 -13.86
C GLU A 97 -8.46 -10.69 -13.16
N ARG A 98 -7.16 -10.33 -13.09
CA ARG A 98 -6.16 -11.12 -12.38
C ARG A 98 -6.55 -11.26 -10.92
N ALA A 99 -6.93 -10.16 -10.27
CA ALA A 99 -7.35 -10.17 -8.86
C ALA A 99 -8.61 -11.02 -8.65
N ARG A 100 -9.62 -10.90 -9.52
CA ARG A 100 -10.84 -11.73 -9.49
C ARG A 100 -10.50 -13.22 -9.53
N LYS A 101 -9.61 -13.63 -10.44
CA LYS A 101 -9.15 -15.02 -10.57
C LYS A 101 -8.31 -15.48 -9.37
N GLN A 102 -7.37 -14.64 -8.92
CA GLN A 102 -6.40 -14.98 -7.88
C GLN A 102 -7.04 -15.08 -6.49
N TYR A 103 -7.99 -14.21 -6.17
CA TYR A 103 -8.63 -14.13 -4.85
C TYR A 103 -10.05 -14.72 -4.84
N GLY A 104 -10.53 -15.26 -5.96
CA GLY A 104 -11.87 -15.84 -6.07
C GLY A 104 -12.98 -14.81 -5.85
N LEU A 105 -12.76 -13.56 -6.26
CA LEU A 105 -13.75 -12.50 -6.10
C LEU A 105 -14.85 -12.68 -7.15
N SER A 106 -16.08 -12.88 -6.68
CA SER A 106 -17.28 -12.85 -7.51
C SER A 106 -17.71 -11.40 -7.78
N GLU A 107 -18.46 -11.19 -8.87
CA GLU A 107 -19.16 -9.93 -9.05
C GLU A 107 -20.13 -9.70 -7.90
N ILE A 108 -20.13 -8.46 -7.39
CA ILE A 108 -21.03 -8.04 -6.33
C ILE A 108 -22.44 -8.01 -6.91
N THR A 109 -23.40 -8.66 -6.25
CA THR A 109 -24.79 -8.63 -6.71
C THR A 109 -25.40 -7.23 -6.47
N PRO A 110 -26.43 -6.82 -7.22
CA PRO A 110 -27.11 -5.54 -6.99
C PRO A 110 -27.63 -5.36 -5.55
N GLU A 111 -27.97 -6.46 -4.88
CA GLU A 111 -28.40 -6.45 -3.47
C GLU A 111 -27.22 -6.15 -2.52
N GLN A 112 -26.06 -6.79 -2.74
CA GLN A 112 -24.85 -6.54 -1.96
C GLN A 112 -24.31 -5.13 -2.19
N GLU A 113 -24.42 -4.61 -3.40
CA GLU A 113 -24.05 -3.23 -3.75
C GLU A 113 -24.93 -2.23 -2.98
N ASN A 114 -26.24 -2.44 -2.99
CA ASN A 114 -27.18 -1.60 -2.24
C ASN A 114 -26.94 -1.67 -0.72
N GLU A 115 -26.60 -2.83 -0.19
CA GLU A 115 -26.25 -2.98 1.22
C GLU A 115 -24.96 -2.24 1.58
N ALA A 116 -23.94 -2.31 0.71
CA ALA A 116 -22.70 -1.57 0.86
C ALA A 116 -22.91 -0.05 0.80
N ILE A 117 -23.74 0.43 -0.13
CA ILE A 117 -24.13 1.85 -0.24
C ILE A 117 -24.89 2.29 1.01
N THR A 118 -25.83 1.48 1.49
CA THR A 118 -26.64 1.82 2.66
C THR A 118 -25.78 1.88 3.92
N LYS A 119 -24.91 0.89 4.12
CA LYS A 119 -23.99 0.82 5.28
C LYS A 119 -22.99 1.97 5.30
N ASN A 120 -22.53 2.41 4.13
CA ASN A 120 -21.55 3.49 4.00
C ASN A 120 -22.16 4.81 3.53
N ARG A 121 -23.48 4.97 3.60
CA ARG A 121 -24.22 6.16 3.18
C ARG A 121 -23.58 7.50 3.61
N PRO A 122 -23.13 7.69 4.87
CA PRO A 122 -22.49 8.96 5.25
C PRO A 122 -21.22 9.27 4.46
N VAL A 123 -20.44 8.25 4.06
CA VAL A 123 -19.25 8.42 3.23
C VAL A 123 -19.64 8.79 1.81
N PHE A 124 -20.65 8.13 1.24
CA PHE A 124 -21.17 8.44 -0.09
C PHE A 124 -21.76 9.86 -0.19
N GLU A 125 -22.52 10.29 0.82
CA GLU A 125 -23.06 11.65 0.88
C GLU A 125 -21.96 12.71 0.97
N GLN A 126 -20.89 12.45 1.75
CA GLN A 126 -19.72 13.33 1.81
C GLN A 126 -19.00 13.41 0.46
N LEU A 127 -18.78 12.27 -0.20
CA LEU A 127 -18.16 12.21 -1.53
C LEU A 127 -18.98 12.97 -2.57
N GLN A 128 -20.31 12.79 -2.58
CA GLN A 128 -21.19 13.53 -3.48
C GLN A 128 -21.09 15.04 -3.24
N LYS A 129 -21.12 15.46 -1.97
CA LYS A 129 -20.98 16.89 -1.65
C LYS A 129 -19.66 17.47 -2.14
N GLN A 130 -18.54 16.78 -1.88
CA GLN A 130 -17.22 17.20 -2.37
C GLN A 130 -17.16 17.27 -3.90
N PHE A 131 -17.78 16.31 -4.58
CA PHE A 131 -17.85 16.29 -6.04
C PHE A 131 -18.64 17.47 -6.61
N PHE A 132 -19.80 17.80 -6.03
CA PHE A 132 -20.59 18.95 -6.44
C PHE A 132 -19.87 20.29 -6.17
N GLU A 133 -19.18 20.40 -5.03
CA GLU A 133 -18.36 21.58 -4.73
C GLU A 133 -17.23 21.76 -5.75
N MET A 134 -16.57 20.66 -6.12
CA MET A 134 -15.50 20.65 -7.13
C MET A 134 -16.02 21.03 -8.53
N LEU A 135 -17.18 20.50 -8.95
CA LEU A 135 -17.80 20.86 -10.22
C LEU A 135 -18.15 22.35 -10.27
N LYS A 136 -18.74 22.87 -9.19
CA LYS A 136 -19.10 24.29 -9.12
C LYS A 136 -17.87 25.19 -9.21
N GLN A 137 -16.80 24.85 -8.49
CA GLN A 137 -15.53 25.59 -8.58
C GLN A 137 -14.98 25.59 -10.01
N PHE A 138 -15.07 24.46 -10.70
CA PHE A 138 -14.62 24.36 -12.08
C PHE A 138 -15.44 25.23 -13.04
N GLU A 139 -16.77 25.28 -12.87
CA GLU A 139 -17.66 26.14 -13.65
C GLU A 139 -17.37 27.63 -13.40
N ASP A 140 -17.23 28.04 -12.13
CA ASP A 140 -16.92 29.42 -11.74
C ASP A 140 -15.57 29.87 -12.35
N GLU A 141 -14.54 29.01 -12.31
CA GLU A 141 -13.22 29.28 -12.92
C GLU A 141 -13.28 29.43 -14.44
N GLN A 142 -14.10 28.63 -15.14
CA GLN A 142 -14.27 28.75 -16.59
C GLN A 142 -14.99 30.04 -16.95
N GLU A 143 -15.99 30.43 -16.17
CA GLU A 143 -16.73 31.68 -16.39
C GLU A 143 -15.83 32.91 -16.16
N GLU A 144 -15.00 32.92 -15.11
CA GLU A 144 -14.02 33.99 -14.89
C GLU A 144 -13.00 34.08 -16.03
N LYS A 145 -12.46 32.94 -16.49
CA LYS A 145 -11.52 32.92 -17.62
C LYS A 145 -12.15 33.48 -18.90
N LEU A 146 -13.41 33.15 -19.15
CA LEU A 146 -14.15 33.65 -20.32
C LEU A 146 -14.37 35.17 -20.23
N LYS A 147 -14.74 35.68 -19.04
CA LYS A 147 -14.90 37.14 -18.81
C LYS A 147 -13.58 37.89 -19.00
N LEU A 148 -12.47 37.35 -18.50
CA LEU A 148 -11.13 37.91 -18.70
C LEU A 148 -10.74 37.96 -20.19
N GLN A 149 -11.02 36.90 -20.95
CA GLN A 149 -10.75 36.88 -22.39
C GLN A 149 -11.58 37.93 -23.15
N GLN A 150 -12.83 38.13 -22.77
CA GLN A 150 -13.70 39.14 -23.38
C GLN A 150 -13.29 40.59 -23.05
N GLN A 151 -12.63 40.82 -21.90
CA GLN A 151 -12.11 42.14 -21.53
C GLN A 151 -10.77 42.49 -22.19
N LEU A 152 -10.06 41.49 -22.72
CA LEU A 152 -8.77 41.64 -23.42
C LEU A 152 -8.91 41.79 -24.94
N GLN A 153 -10.13 41.70 -25.47
CA GLN A 153 -10.49 41.95 -26.88
C GLN A 153 -11.10 43.34 -27.06
#